data_AF-A0A093YT96-F1
#
_entry.id   AF-A0A093YT96-F1
#
_cell.length_a   1.000
_cell.length_b   1.000
_cell.length_c   1.000
_cell.angle_alpha   90.00
_cell.angle_beta   90.00
_cell.angle_gamma   90.00
#
_symmetry.space_group_name_H-M   'P 1'
#
loop_
_entity.id
_entity.type
_entity.pdbx_description
1 polymer ?
#
loop_
_entity_poly.entity_id
_entity_poly.type
_entity_poly.pdbx_seq_one_letter_code
_entity_poly.pdbx_strand_id
1 'polypeptide(L)' 'VEMADLAGLPSDDALLAEIRDILATSDLMSVSKKSVKAELERRFGVGLEARRAYINSATEALLSSQL' A
#
# COMPACT_ATOMS: atom_id res chain seq x y z
N VAL A 1 19.70 12.94 18.29
CA VAL A 1 19.13 11.82 17.52
C VAL A 1 17.80 11.46 18.17
N GLU A 2 16.86 10.86 17.42
CA GLU A 2 15.59 10.30 17.90
C GLU A 2 14.39 11.25 18.03
N MET A 3 13.78 11.64 16.89
CA MET A 3 12.34 11.95 16.78
C MET A 3 11.80 11.69 15.35
N ALA A 4 12.31 10.69 14.62
CA ALA A 4 11.89 10.46 13.22
C ALA A 4 10.81 9.37 13.05
N ASP A 5 10.57 8.52 14.04
CA ASP A 5 9.97 7.21 13.79
C ASP A 5 8.45 7.11 14.01
N LEU A 6 7.76 8.19 14.40
CA LEU A 6 6.30 8.18 14.63
C LEU A 6 5.51 9.24 13.84
N ALA A 7 6.19 10.13 13.09
CA ALA A 7 5.56 11.11 12.20
C ALA A 7 5.63 10.76 10.70
N GLY A 8 6.26 9.63 10.34
CA GLY A 8 6.57 9.25 8.96
C GLY A 8 5.65 8.20 8.32
N LEU A 9 4.59 7.74 9.01
CA LEU A 9 3.68 6.75 8.44
C LEU A 9 2.61 7.43 7.57
N PRO A 10 2.42 7.00 6.31
CA PRO A 10 1.40 7.58 5.42
C PRO A 10 0.00 7.34 5.98
N SER A 11 -0.88 8.32 5.82
CA SER A 11 -2.31 8.20 6.17
C SER A 11 -3.01 7.14 5.32
N ASP A 12 -4.18 6.69 5.78
CA ASP A 12 -4.97 5.69 5.06
C ASP A 12 -5.36 6.17 3.66
N ASP A 13 -5.74 7.44 3.51
CA ASP A 13 -6.01 8.05 2.20
C ASP A 13 -4.79 8.02 1.27
N ALA A 14 -3.58 8.29 1.80
CA ALA A 14 -2.35 8.26 1.02
C ALA A 14 -2.03 6.83 0.58
N LEU A 15 -2.17 5.85 1.49
CA LEU A 15 -2.04 4.44 1.14
C LEU A 15 -3.06 4.03 0.07
N LEU A 16 -4.31 4.42 0.22
CA LEU A 16 -5.37 4.06 -0.71
C LEU A 16 -5.11 4.63 -2.11
N ALA A 17 -4.67 5.88 -2.19
CA ALA A 17 -4.28 6.53 -3.44
C ALA A 17 -3.15 5.76 -4.14
N GLU A 18 -2.09 5.42 -3.40
CA GLU A 18 -0.96 4.66 -3.95
C GLU A 18 -1.33 3.22 -4.33
N ILE A 19 -2.17 2.53 -3.54
CA ILE A 19 -2.67 1.19 -3.90
C ILE A 19 -3.45 1.27 -5.22
N ARG A 20 -4.28 2.30 -5.39
CA ARG A 20 -5.05 2.52 -6.63
C ARG A 20 -4.12 2.76 -7.81
N ASP A 21 -3.07 3.55 -7.62
CA ASP A 21 -2.05 3.82 -8.65
C ASP A 21 -1.26 2.55 -9.02
N ILE A 22 -0.84 1.77 -8.02
CA ILE A 22 -0.17 0.48 -8.23
C ILE A 22 -1.08 -0.46 -9.03
N LEU A 23 -2.36 -0.57 -8.66
CA LEU A 23 -3.32 -1.42 -9.37
C LEU A 23 -3.65 -0.93 -10.78
N ALA A 24 -3.58 0.39 -11.03
CA ALA A 24 -3.82 0.97 -12.33
C ALA A 24 -2.62 0.82 -13.28
N THR A 25 -1.41 0.80 -12.73
CA THR A 25 -0.15 0.71 -13.49
C THR A 25 0.35 -0.73 -13.64
N SER A 26 0.00 -1.60 -12.69
CA SER A 26 0.37 -3.00 -12.69
C SER A 26 -0.73 -3.84 -13.33
N ASP A 27 -0.33 -4.91 -14.03
CA ASP A 27 -1.28 -5.86 -14.58
C ASP A 27 -2.01 -6.56 -13.41
N LEU A 28 -3.32 -6.36 -13.32
CA LEU A 28 -4.18 -6.86 -12.24
C LEU A 28 -4.05 -8.37 -12.03
N MET A 29 -3.72 -9.15 -13.07
CA MET A 29 -3.51 -10.60 -12.98
C MET A 29 -2.14 -10.98 -12.38
N SER A 30 -1.22 -10.03 -12.28
CA SER A 30 0.12 -10.20 -11.70
C SER A 30 0.27 -9.57 -10.31
N VAL A 31 -0.66 -8.69 -9.91
CA VAL A 31 -0.59 -8.00 -8.63
C VAL A 31 -0.91 -8.97 -7.49
N SER A 32 0.03 -9.09 -6.56
CA SER A 32 -0.15 -9.83 -5.31
C SER A 32 -0.10 -8.88 -4.10
N LYS A 33 -0.74 -9.28 -2.99
CA LYS A 33 -0.68 -8.55 -1.70
C LYS A 33 0.76 -8.22 -1.28
N LYS A 34 1.71 -9.11 -1.62
CA LYS A 34 3.14 -8.93 -1.32
C LYS A 34 3.77 -7.86 -2.21
N SER A 35 3.45 -7.84 -3.50
CA SER A 35 3.97 -6.86 -4.46
C SER A 35 3.47 -5.45 -4.13
N VAL A 36 2.17 -5.31 -3.81
CA VAL A 36 1.58 -4.01 -3.42
C VAL A 36 2.28 -3.44 -2.19
N LYS A 37 2.42 -4.24 -1.13
CA LYS A 37 3.10 -3.79 0.09
C LYS A 37 4.54 -3.37 -0.19
N ALA A 38 5.30 -4.17 -0.95
CA ALA A 38 6.69 -3.87 -1.26
C ALA A 38 6.84 -2.58 -2.08
N GLU A 39 5.94 -2.32 -3.03
CA GLU A 39 5.95 -1.08 -3.80
C GLU A 39 5.56 0.12 -2.93
N LEU A 40 4.56 -0.01 -2.05
CA LEU A 40 4.23 1.04 -1.09
C LEU A 40 5.41 1.36 -0.16
N GLU A 41 6.07 0.34 0.40
CA GLU A 41 7.25 0.51 1.25
C GLU A 41 8.39 1.21 0.50
N ARG A 42 8.56 0.90 -0.79
CA ARG A 42 9.54 1.56 -1.66
C ARG A 42 9.16 3.01 -1.98
N ARG A 43 7.88 3.30 -2.24
CA ARG A 43 7.39 4.65 -2.58
C ARG A 43 7.40 5.59 -1.36
N PHE A 44 6.99 5.10 -0.20
CA PHE A 44 6.98 5.89 1.04
C PHE A 44 8.33 5.87 1.76
N GLY A 45 9.23 4.95 1.43
CA GLY A 45 10.55 4.83 2.06
C GLY A 45 10.48 4.39 3.52
N VAL A 46 9.36 3.81 3.96
CA VAL A 46 9.11 3.37 5.33
C VAL A 46 8.51 1.97 5.35
N GLY A 47 8.79 1.21 6.41
CA GLY A 47 8.16 -0.09 6.62
C GLY A 47 6.67 0.06 6.94
N LEU A 48 5.82 -0.69 6.26
CA LEU A 48 4.35 -0.60 6.39
C LEU A 48 3.75 -1.82 7.10
N GLU A 49 4.56 -2.58 7.83
CA GLU A 49 4.11 -3.77 8.58
C GLU A 49 2.94 -3.46 9.52
N ALA A 50 2.96 -2.30 10.20
CA ALA A 50 1.86 -1.87 11.07
C ALA A 50 0.54 -1.63 10.31
N ARG A 51 0.61 -1.27 9.03
CA ARG A 51 -0.55 -1.01 8.15
C ARG A 51 -0.84 -2.17 7.19
N ARG A 52 -0.18 -3.31 7.36
CA ARG A 52 -0.32 -4.49 6.49
C ARG A 52 -1.77 -4.96 6.37
N ALA A 53 -2.51 -4.96 7.47
CA ALA A 53 -3.93 -5.36 7.48
C ALA A 53 -4.78 -4.44 6.60
N TYR A 54 -4.58 -3.12 6.73
CA TYR A 54 -5.27 -2.12 5.92
C TYR A 54 -4.93 -2.27 4.44
N ILE A 55 -3.64 -2.36 4.10
CA ILE A 55 -3.18 -2.53 2.71
C ILE A 55 -3.81 -3.77 2.07
N ASN A 56 -3.82 -4.90 2.78
CA ASN A 56 -4.44 -6.14 2.30
C ASN A 56 -5.94 -5.93 2.04
N SER A 57 -6.67 -5.37 3.01
CA SER A 57 -8.11 -5.15 2.89
C SER A 57 -8.46 -4.18 1.76
N ALA A 58 -7.73 -3.07 1.63
CA ALA A 58 -7.93 -2.09 0.57
C ALA A 58 -7.60 -2.68 -0.81
N THR A 59 -6.52 -3.45 -0.92
CA THR A 59 -6.14 -4.14 -2.16
C THR A 59 -7.23 -5.12 -2.58
N GLU A 60 -7.73 -5.94 -1.64
CA GLU A 60 -8.82 -6.89 -1.92
C GLU A 60 -10.11 -6.19 -2.34
N ALA A 61 -10.51 -5.12 -1.64
CA ALA A 61 -11.70 -4.34 -2.00
C ALA A 61 -11.59 -3.75 -3.43
N LEU A 62 -10.41 -3.25 -3.81
CA LEU A 62 -10.18 -2.69 -5.14
C LEU A 62 -10.15 -3.78 -6.23
N LEU A 63 -9.53 -4.93 -5.96
CA LEU A 63 -9.54 -6.08 -6.87
C LEU A 63 -10.95 -6.63 -7.06
N SER A 64 -11.72 -6.79 -5.97
CA SER A 64 -13.11 -7.24 -6.02
C SER A 64 -14.05 -6.23 -6.66
N SER A 65 -13.71 -4.93 -6.65
CA SER A 65 -14.51 -3.89 -7.31
C SER A 65 -14.30 -3.83 -8.83
N GLN A 66 -13.24 -4.44 -9.36
CA GLN A 66 -12.96 -4.51 -10.81
C GLN A 66 -13.32 -5.87 -11.44
N LEU A 67 -13.74 -6.84 -10.63
CA LEU A 67 -14.26 -8.16 -11.06
C LEU A 67 -15.78 -8.11 -11.26
#